data_AF-A0A0C9UEK3-F1
#
_entry.id   AF-A0A0C9UEK3-F1
#
_cell.length_a   1.000
_cell.length_b   1.000
_cell.length_c   1.000
_cell.angle_alpha   90.00
_cell.angle_beta   90.00
_cell.angle_gamma   90.00
#
_symmetry.space_group_name_H-M   'P 1'
#
loop_
_entity.id
_entity.type
_entity.pdbx_description
1 polymer ?
#
loop_
_entity_poly.entity_id
_entity_poly.type
_entity_poly.pdbx_seq_one_letter_code
_entity_poly.pdbx_strand_id
1 'polypeptide(L)'
;KIEEAQAKLHDLQLEKKNLEEHHYEATRLLAPIRRLPHEILARVLRFVIPDVFKWNDPQHRIETMDVLEDVDIESLYLARLHLLRVCRRWKRVVYECPAAWTSIIV
;
A
#
# COMPACT_ATOMS: atom_id res chain seq x y z
N LYS A 1 -43.89 7.70 -13.88
CA LYS A 1 -42.85 8.77 -13.85
C LYS A 1 -42.50 9.21 -12.42
N ILE A 2 -43.45 9.62 -11.58
CA ILE A 2 -43.15 10.01 -10.18
C ILE A 2 -42.89 8.79 -9.29
N GLU A 3 -43.73 7.75 -9.38
CA GLU A 3 -43.57 6.51 -8.60
C GLU A 3 -42.24 5.79 -8.90
N GLU A 4 -41.83 5.77 -10.16
CA GLU A 4 -40.56 5.21 -10.62
C GLU A 4 -39.35 5.96 -10.07
N ALA A 5 -39.47 7.29 -9.95
CA ALA A 5 -38.44 8.13 -9.34
C ALA A 5 -38.38 7.90 -7.83
N GLN A 6 -39.53 7.71 -7.17
CA GLN A 6 -39.59 7.40 -5.73
C GLN A 6 -39.00 6.02 -5.42
N ALA A 7 -39.28 5.02 -6.24
CA ALA A 7 -38.68 3.69 -6.11
C ALA A 7 -37.15 3.75 -6.24
N LYS A 8 -36.62 4.43 -7.26
CA LYS A 8 -35.17 4.64 -7.41
C LYS A 8 -34.55 5.41 -6.25
N LEU A 9 -35.26 6.39 -5.69
CA LEU A 9 -34.77 7.16 -4.54
C LEU A 9 -34.69 6.27 -3.29
N HIS A 10 -35.68 5.40 -3.09
CA HIS A 10 -35.67 4.41 -2.02
C HIS A 10 -34.52 3.41 -2.18
N ASP A 11 -34.31 2.88 -3.39
CA ASP A 11 -33.20 1.95 -3.67
C ASP A 11 -31.84 2.59 -3.41
N LEU A 12 -31.64 3.83 -3.85
CA LEU A 12 -30.40 4.59 -3.59
C LEU A 12 -30.19 4.88 -2.10
N GLN A 13 -31.25 5.14 -1.35
CA GLN A 13 -31.16 5.33 0.10
C GLN A 13 -30.78 4.03 0.81
N LEU A 14 -31.32 2.90 0.36
CA LEU A 14 -30.96 1.59 0.88
C LEU A 14 -29.50 1.24 0.57
N GLU A 15 -29.06 1.47 -0.67
CA GLU A 15 -27.68 1.25 -1.08
C GLU A 15 -26.70 2.13 -0.30
N LYS A 16 -27.04 3.41 -0.10
CA LYS A 16 -26.25 4.32 0.73
C LYS A 16 -26.10 3.79 2.16
N LYS A 17 -27.19 3.32 2.77
CA LYS A 17 -27.17 2.79 4.15
C LYS A 17 -26.29 1.55 4.24
N ASN A 18 -26.40 0.63 3.27
CA ASN A 18 -25.55 -0.56 3.21
C ASN A 18 -24.07 -0.19 3.04
N LEU A 19 -23.77 0.80 2.18
CA LEU A 19 -22.41 1.32 2.01
C LEU A 19 -21.85 1.94 3.29
N GLU A 20 -22.65 2.70 4.03
CA GLU A 20 -22.25 3.28 5.32
C GLU A 20 -21.96 2.18 6.36
N GLU A 21 -22.78 1.14 6.41
CA GLU A 21 -22.59 0.00 7.32
C GLU A 21 -21.35 -0.82 6.94
N HIS A 22 -21.16 -1.12 5.65
CA HIS A 22 -19.95 -1.77 5.16
C HIS A 22 -18.69 -0.93 5.39
N HIS A 23 -18.77 0.39 5.21
CA HIS A 23 -17.67 1.31 5.52
C HIS A 23 -17.37 1.27 7.02
N TYR A 24 -18.38 1.34 7.88
CA TYR A 24 -18.23 1.27 9.32
C TYR A 24 -17.58 -0.03 9.77
N GLU A 25 -18.07 -1.18 9.31
CA GLU A 25 -17.51 -2.50 9.64
C GLU A 25 -16.07 -2.67 9.09
N ALA A 26 -15.82 -2.24 7.86
CA ALA A 26 -14.47 -2.21 7.28
C ALA A 26 -13.52 -1.25 8.02
N THR A 27 -14.04 -0.27 8.76
CA THR A 27 -13.25 0.68 9.57
C THR A 27 -13.10 0.22 11.03
N ARG A 28 -14.04 -0.62 11.53
CA ARG A 28 -14.01 -1.21 12.87
C ARG A 28 -13.04 -2.37 13.00
N LEU A 29 -13.00 -3.26 12.00
CA LEU A 29 -12.24 -4.52 12.07
C LEU A 29 -10.88 -4.48 11.35
N LEU A 30 -10.66 -3.58 10.38
CA LEU A 30 -9.38 -3.49 9.65
C LEU A 30 -8.50 -2.31 10.10
N ALA A 31 -7.61 -2.68 11.00
CA ALA A 31 -6.18 -2.42 10.99
C ALA A 31 -5.68 -1.15 11.72
N PRO A 32 -4.98 -1.32 12.88
CA PRO A 32 -4.14 -0.29 13.50
C PRO A 32 -3.29 0.48 12.47
N ILE A 33 -2.88 -0.18 11.38
CA ILE A 33 -2.14 0.40 10.26
C ILE A 33 -2.81 1.63 9.62
N ARG A 34 -4.15 1.71 9.62
CA ARG A 34 -4.91 2.86 9.12
C ARG A 34 -4.97 4.01 10.13
N ARG A 35 -4.71 3.75 11.41
CA ARG A 35 -4.64 4.76 12.48
C ARG A 35 -3.21 5.20 12.79
N LEU A 36 -2.20 4.48 12.28
CA LEU A 36 -0.81 4.90 12.42
C LEU A 36 -0.62 6.30 11.85
N PRO A 37 0.30 7.11 12.39
CA PRO A 37 0.80 8.30 11.70
C PRO A 37 1.51 7.94 10.38
N HIS A 38 1.70 8.91 9.49
CA HIS A 38 2.38 8.69 8.21
C HIS A 38 3.83 8.28 8.42
N GLU A 39 4.47 8.86 9.41
CA GLU A 39 5.86 8.64 9.81
C GLU A 39 6.08 7.21 10.28
N ILE A 40 5.13 6.65 11.06
CA ILE A 40 5.21 5.27 11.52
C ILE A 40 4.97 4.31 10.36
N LEU A 41 4.01 4.61 9.49
CA LEU A 41 3.79 3.81 8.28
C LEU A 41 5.02 3.82 7.36
N ALA A 42 5.68 4.96 7.19
CA ALA A 42 6.93 5.09 6.43
C ALA A 42 8.06 4.26 7.05
N ARG A 43 8.19 4.27 8.39
CA ARG A 43 9.17 3.42 9.09
C ARG A 43 8.89 1.94 8.87
N VAL A 44 7.63 1.51 8.99
CA VAL A 44 7.24 0.12 8.70
C VAL A 44 7.61 -0.26 7.27
N LEU A 45 7.32 0.59 6.28
CA LEU A 45 7.71 0.35 4.89
C LEU A 45 9.23 0.24 4.73
N ARG A 46 10.01 1.05 5.43
CA ARG A 46 11.48 0.95 5.40
C ARG A 46 12.02 -0.37 5.97
N PHE A 47 11.32 -0.99 6.92
CA PHE A 47 11.69 -2.31 7.43
C PHE A 47 11.27 -3.46 6.51
N VAL A 48 10.14 -3.30 5.80
CA VAL A 48 9.56 -4.35 4.96
C VAL A 48 10.12 -4.33 3.54
N ILE A 49 10.54 -3.17 3.05
CA ILE A 49 11.18 -3.04 1.74
C ILE A 49 12.66 -3.35 1.93
N PRO A 50 13.14 -4.51 1.45
CA PRO A 50 14.56 -4.85 1.55
C PRO A 50 15.40 -3.79 0.83
N ASP A 51 16.58 -3.51 1.40
CA ASP A 51 17.59 -2.65 0.81
C ASP A 51 18.36 -3.46 -0.24
N VAL A 52 17.66 -3.80 -1.33
CA VAL A 52 18.15 -4.75 -2.35
C VAL A 52 19.37 -4.20 -3.10
N PHE A 53 19.62 -2.88 -3.03
CA PHE A 53 20.70 -2.24 -3.79
C PHE A 53 21.37 -1.15 -2.96
N LYS A 54 22.37 -1.52 -2.14
CA LYS A 54 23.32 -0.56 -1.58
C LYS A 54 24.28 -0.11 -2.69
N TRP A 55 23.92 0.94 -3.43
CA TRP A 55 24.71 1.47 -4.54
C TRP A 55 26.03 2.14 -4.13
N ASN A 56 26.19 2.55 -2.86
CA ASN A 56 27.27 3.45 -2.43
C ASN A 56 28.32 2.85 -1.50
N ASP A 57 28.48 1.54 -1.45
CA ASP A 57 29.58 0.94 -0.68
C ASP A 57 30.73 0.53 -1.63
N PRO A 58 31.86 1.26 -1.64
CA PRO A 58 32.99 0.97 -2.52
C PRO A 58 33.72 -0.33 -2.17
N GLN A 59 33.40 -0.97 -1.03
CA GLN A 59 33.93 -2.29 -0.64
C GLN A 59 32.97 -3.43 -0.95
N HIS A 60 31.70 -3.13 -1.24
CA HIS A 60 30.77 -4.16 -1.67
C HIS A 60 30.98 -4.37 -3.19
N ARG A 61 31.74 -5.43 -3.50
CA ARG A 61 31.26 -6.42 -4.49
C ARG A 61 29.76 -6.64 -4.23
N ILE A 62 28.97 -7.09 -5.19
CA ILE A 62 27.62 -7.55 -4.89
C ILE A 62 27.73 -8.72 -3.89
N GLU A 63 27.96 -8.43 -2.61
CA GLU A 63 27.65 -9.24 -1.48
C GLU A 63 26.14 -9.07 -1.48
N THR A 64 25.51 -9.94 -2.27
CA THR A 64 24.32 -10.64 -1.82
C THR A 64 24.39 -10.63 -0.30
N MET A 65 23.59 -9.78 0.34
CA MET A 65 23.26 -10.04 1.73
C MET A 65 22.99 -11.54 1.80
N ASP A 66 23.63 -12.24 2.73
CA ASP A 66 23.51 -13.69 2.99
C ASP A 66 22.07 -14.12 3.37
N VAL A 67 21.05 -13.42 2.86
CA VAL A 67 19.65 -13.56 3.14
C VAL A 67 18.93 -13.51 1.80
N LEU A 68 18.68 -14.71 1.28
CA LEU A 68 17.85 -15.09 0.13
C LEU A 68 18.55 -15.16 -1.24
N GLU A 69 19.21 -16.28 -1.49
CA GLU A 69 19.62 -16.78 -2.82
C GLU A 69 18.44 -16.97 -3.82
N ASP A 70 17.19 -16.66 -3.45
CA ASP A 70 15.99 -17.00 -4.21
C ASP A 70 14.94 -15.86 -4.26
N VAL A 71 15.36 -14.61 -4.00
CA VAL A 71 14.45 -13.48 -4.10
C VAL A 71 14.45 -12.91 -5.51
N ASP A 72 13.39 -13.27 -6.24
CA ASP A 72 13.09 -12.68 -7.53
C ASP A 72 12.89 -11.15 -7.39
N ILE A 73 13.82 -10.41 -7.97
CA ILE A 73 13.84 -8.94 -7.99
C ILE A 73 12.57 -8.41 -8.68
N GLU A 74 12.07 -9.12 -9.71
CA GLU A 74 10.83 -8.75 -10.39
C GLU A 74 9.64 -8.87 -9.45
N SER A 75 9.52 -9.98 -8.72
CA SER A 75 8.51 -10.18 -7.67
C SER A 75 8.55 -9.10 -6.59
N LEU A 76 9.75 -8.66 -6.16
CA LEU A 76 9.87 -7.56 -5.21
C LEU A 76 9.39 -6.22 -5.80
N TYR A 77 9.74 -5.94 -7.05
CA TYR A 77 9.29 -4.73 -7.73
C TYR A 77 7.76 -4.73 -7.90
N LEU A 78 7.19 -5.85 -8.32
CA LEU A 78 5.75 -6.04 -8.42
C LEU A 78 5.06 -5.87 -7.06
N ALA A 79 5.62 -6.45 -5.99
CA ALA A 79 5.12 -6.25 -4.63
C ALA A 79 5.08 -4.77 -4.23
N ARG A 80 6.12 -3.99 -4.56
CA ARG A 80 6.14 -2.52 -4.33
C ARG A 80 5.03 -1.81 -5.12
N LEU A 81 4.80 -2.20 -6.38
CA LEU A 81 3.71 -1.64 -7.19
C LEU A 81 2.32 -1.97 -6.61
N HIS A 82 2.15 -3.15 -6.00
CA HIS A 82 0.90 -3.49 -5.32
C HIS A 82 0.63 -2.57 -4.11
N LEU A 83 1.66 -2.14 -3.38
CA LEU A 83 1.48 -1.19 -2.27
C LEU A 83 0.91 0.16 -2.72
N LEU A 84 1.21 0.59 -3.96
CA LEU A 84 0.62 1.80 -4.54
C LEU A 84 -0.89 1.70 -4.79
N ARG A 85 -1.44 0.48 -4.86
CA ARG A 85 -2.84 0.22 -5.17
C ARG A 85 -3.72 0.05 -3.92
N VAL A 86 -3.14 0.03 -2.71
CA VAL A 86 -3.89 -0.18 -1.46
C VAL A 86 -4.88 0.96 -1.18
N CYS A 87 -4.39 2.19 -1.08
CA CYS A 87 -5.21 3.40 -0.98
C CYS A 87 -4.38 4.65 -1.25
N ARG A 88 -5.02 5.82 -1.38
CA ARG A 88 -4.35 7.11 -1.60
C ARG A 88 -3.27 7.42 -0.56
N ARG A 89 -3.53 7.04 0.69
CA ARG A 89 -2.60 7.27 1.81
C ARG A 89 -1.34 6.42 1.68
N TRP A 90 -1.49 5.12 1.41
CA TRP A 90 -0.35 4.22 1.17
C TRP A 90 0.45 4.65 -0.05
N LYS A 91 -0.24 4.99 -1.15
CA LYS A 91 0.39 5.54 -2.35
C LYS A 91 1.31 6.72 -1.99
N ARG A 92 0.81 7.71 -1.24
CA ARG A 92 1.59 8.87 -0.79
C ARG A 92 2.82 8.46 0.01
N VAL A 93 2.64 7.65 1.05
CA VAL A 93 3.76 7.25 1.94
C VAL A 93 4.81 6.44 1.18
N VAL A 94 4.40 5.58 0.25
CA VAL A 94 5.35 4.81 -0.58
C VAL A 94 6.11 5.74 -1.52
N TYR A 95 5.47 6.72 -2.17
CA TYR A 95 6.17 7.72 -2.99
C TYR A 95 7.17 8.56 -2.20
N GLU A 96 6.83 8.94 -0.97
CA GLU A 96 7.68 9.73 -0.08
C GLU A 96 8.79 8.89 0.58
N CYS A 97 8.77 7.56 0.46
CA CYS A 97 9.77 6.68 1.03
C CYS A 97 10.93 6.46 0.04
N PRO A 98 12.12 7.05 0.25
CA PRO A 98 13.21 6.94 -0.72
C PRO A 98 13.67 5.49 -0.92
N ALA A 99 13.69 4.69 0.15
CA ALA A 99 14.07 3.27 0.11
C ALA A 99 13.21 2.42 -0.84
N ALA A 100 12.00 2.87 -1.19
CA ALA A 100 11.16 2.18 -2.16
C ALA A 100 11.64 2.37 -3.62
N TRP A 101 12.38 3.45 -3.90
CA TRP A 101 12.66 3.93 -5.26
C TRP A 101 14.15 4.16 -5.57
N THR A 102 15.02 4.18 -4.56
CA THR A 102 16.46 4.45 -4.73
C THR A 102 17.19 3.41 -5.58
N SER A 103 16.56 2.28 -5.86
CA SER A 103 17.03 1.26 -6.79
C SER A 103 16.22 1.28 -8.09
N ILE A 104 16.55 2.16 -9.02
CA ILE A 104 16.00 2.09 -10.38
C ILE A 104 16.80 1.03 -11.12
N ILE A 105 16.14 -0.08 -11.47
CA ILE A 105 16.69 -1.11 -12.35
C ILE A 105 16.66 -0.51 -13.76
N VAL A 106 17.82 -0.23 -14.34
CA VAL A 106 18.00 0.17 -15.74
C VAL A 106 18.58 -1.01 -16.50
#